data_AF-A0A858BQL7-F1
#
_entry.id   AF-A0A858BQL7-F1
#
_cell.length_a   1.000
_cell.length_b   1.000
_cell.length_c   1.000
_cell.angle_alpha   90.00
_cell.angle_beta   90.00
_cell.angle_gamma   90.00
#
_symmetry.space_group_name_H-M   'P 1'
#
loop_
_entity.id
_entity.type
_entity.pdbx_description
1 polymer ?
#
loop_
_entity_poly.entity_id
_entity_poly.type
_entity_poly.pdbx_seq_one_letter_code
_entity_poly.pdbx_strand_id
1 'polypeptide(L)'
;MKRSIGAIAALVLLMVMMTTSFGFAGTLKLEDSYPRDGDKGMQVENSGVKLYFNQKMIAKNNIEENLESFKLTDAKGKALPIRVLYSPKEEGLVLVLVDNQTLLSDSTYKLSISKDVMAASGDTLAKNQSITFNTVDTSSAMKANMAMMGIMVVGVVFMSSRAAKKQMEKDKEEAGVEEKVNPYKVAKETGKSVEEVVALDQKDKEKQRRKQAKKLAKEAEEWTDEDEDAVLNDNKRVKGPRPIAAGGSAYLTGRKAAAEERARKQAQAGTTRPKNKGKKKK
;
A
#
# COMPACT_ATOMS: atom_id res chain seq x y z
N MET A 1 30.60 -79.10 -35.40
CA MET A 1 29.54 -78.05 -35.43
C MET A 1 29.05 -77.56 -34.07
N LYS A 2 29.17 -78.32 -32.96
CA LYS A 2 28.61 -77.87 -31.66
C LYS A 2 29.41 -76.76 -30.93
N ARG A 3 30.71 -76.59 -31.23
CA ARG A 3 31.58 -75.61 -30.57
C ARG A 3 31.43 -74.17 -31.10
N SER A 4 30.97 -73.99 -32.34
CA SER A 4 30.78 -72.67 -32.96
C SER A 4 29.46 -72.00 -32.60
N ILE A 5 28.42 -72.79 -32.28
CA ILE A 5 27.10 -72.25 -31.91
C ILE A 5 27.17 -71.52 -30.56
N GLY A 6 27.93 -72.04 -29.59
CA GLY A 6 28.14 -71.38 -28.30
C GLY A 6 28.93 -70.07 -28.42
N ALA A 7 29.94 -70.02 -29.30
CA ALA A 7 30.71 -68.82 -29.56
C ALA A 7 29.88 -67.73 -30.27
N ILE A 8 29.03 -68.12 -31.22
CA ILE A 8 28.11 -67.20 -31.91
C ILE A 8 27.05 -66.67 -30.93
N ALA A 9 26.47 -67.54 -30.09
CA ALA A 9 25.51 -67.12 -29.07
C ALA A 9 26.12 -66.15 -28.05
N ALA A 10 27.38 -66.38 -27.63
CA ALA A 10 28.09 -65.47 -26.73
C ALA A 10 28.40 -64.11 -27.38
N LEU A 11 28.75 -64.11 -28.68
CA LEU A 11 29.04 -62.88 -29.43
C LEU A 11 27.78 -62.04 -29.67
N VAL A 12 26.64 -62.68 -29.95
CA VAL A 12 25.34 -62.01 -30.05
C VAL A 12 24.92 -61.43 -28.70
N LEU A 13 25.10 -62.17 -27.60
CA LEU A 13 24.82 -61.67 -26.25
C LEU A 13 25.70 -60.47 -25.89
N LEU A 14 26.98 -60.51 -26.26
CA LEU A 14 27.93 -59.41 -26.03
C LEU A 14 27.60 -58.18 -26.88
N MET A 15 27.16 -58.35 -28.13
CA MET A 15 26.63 -57.24 -28.94
C MET A 15 25.36 -56.64 -28.34
N VAL A 16 24.42 -57.47 -27.87
CA VAL A 16 23.20 -56.98 -27.19
C VAL A 16 23.57 -56.18 -25.95
N MET A 17 24.49 -56.67 -25.11
CA MET A 17 24.96 -55.98 -23.91
C MET A 17 25.72 -54.68 -24.21
N MET A 18 26.49 -54.62 -25.31
CA MET A 18 27.19 -53.40 -25.74
C MET A 18 26.26 -52.38 -26.40
N THR A 19 25.11 -52.80 -26.93
CA THR A 19 24.08 -51.87 -27.45
C THR A 19 23.14 -51.34 -26.38
N THR A 20 22.99 -52.05 -25.25
CA THR A 20 22.23 -51.55 -24.09
C THR A 20 23.13 -50.74 -23.17
N SER A 21 23.54 -49.55 -23.62
CA SER A 21 23.88 -48.48 -22.68
C SER A 21 22.62 -48.20 -21.86
N PHE A 22 22.49 -48.82 -20.69
CA PHE A 22 21.57 -48.36 -19.66
C PHE A 22 22.07 -47.00 -19.20
N GLY A 23 21.81 -45.97 -20.01
CA GLY A 23 21.84 -44.61 -19.56
C GLY A 23 20.81 -44.51 -18.45
N PHE A 24 21.27 -44.50 -17.21
CA PHE A 24 20.50 -43.94 -16.12
C PHE A 24 20.39 -42.43 -16.39
N ALA A 25 19.52 -42.10 -17.34
CA ALA A 25 19.07 -40.75 -17.64
C ALA A 25 18.39 -40.23 -16.38
N GLY A 26 18.97 -39.20 -15.77
CA GLY A 26 18.33 -38.55 -14.64
C GLY A 26 17.03 -37.93 -15.13
N THR A 27 15.87 -38.34 -14.62
CA THR A 27 14.61 -37.74 -15.07
C THR A 27 14.60 -36.24 -14.74
N LEU A 28 14.36 -35.39 -15.73
CA LEU A 28 14.14 -33.96 -15.51
C LEU A 28 12.91 -33.78 -14.62
N LYS A 29 13.02 -32.89 -13.64
CA LYS A 29 11.97 -32.56 -12.69
C LYS A 29 11.91 -31.06 -12.50
N LEU A 30 10.68 -30.54 -12.48
CA LEU A 30 10.40 -29.23 -11.92
C LEU A 30 10.38 -29.35 -10.38
N GLU A 31 11.29 -28.66 -9.71
CA GLU A 31 11.42 -28.68 -8.25
C GLU A 31 10.54 -27.63 -7.56
N ASP A 32 10.51 -26.42 -8.10
CA ASP A 32 9.67 -25.34 -7.59
C ASP A 32 9.27 -24.39 -8.71
N SER A 33 8.28 -23.56 -8.44
CA SER A 33 7.87 -22.47 -9.30
C SER A 33 7.45 -21.25 -8.49
N TYR A 34 7.62 -20.07 -9.08
CA TYR A 34 7.02 -18.84 -8.58
C TYR A 34 6.27 -18.17 -9.72
N PRO A 35 4.94 -18.07 -9.66
CA PRO A 35 4.06 -18.50 -8.57
C PRO A 35 4.02 -20.04 -8.46
N ARG A 36 3.66 -20.56 -7.27
CA ARG A 36 3.32 -21.97 -7.07
C ARG A 36 1.92 -22.26 -7.60
N ASP A 37 1.62 -23.54 -7.84
CA ASP A 37 0.29 -23.95 -8.27
C ASP A 37 -0.76 -23.60 -7.20
N GLY A 38 -1.79 -22.87 -7.61
CA GLY A 38 -2.85 -22.33 -6.76
C GLY A 38 -2.53 -21.00 -6.06
N ASP A 39 -1.35 -20.40 -6.30
CA ASP A 39 -0.99 -19.13 -5.67
C ASP A 39 -1.90 -17.98 -6.09
N LYS A 40 -2.08 -17.03 -5.18
CA LYS A 40 -2.91 -15.83 -5.36
C LYS A 40 -2.08 -14.57 -5.15
N GLY A 41 -2.58 -13.46 -5.68
CA GLY A 41 -1.97 -12.14 -5.46
C GLY A 41 -0.75 -11.89 -6.33
N MET A 42 -0.61 -12.59 -7.46
CA MET A 42 0.44 -12.29 -8.42
C MET A 42 0.27 -10.86 -8.94
N GLN A 43 1.36 -10.10 -8.98
CA GLN A 43 1.35 -8.75 -9.53
C GLN A 43 1.10 -8.79 -11.04
N VAL A 44 0.34 -7.82 -11.54
CA VAL A 44 -0.08 -7.73 -12.95
C VAL A 44 0.98 -7.12 -13.87
N GLU A 45 1.90 -6.32 -13.32
CA GLU A 45 2.97 -5.65 -14.06
C GLU A 45 4.22 -6.52 -14.13
N ASN A 46 4.88 -6.54 -15.28
CA ASN A 46 6.10 -7.33 -15.53
C ASN A 46 5.97 -8.80 -15.08
N SER A 47 4.76 -9.36 -15.23
CA SER A 47 4.45 -10.69 -14.73
C SER A 47 5.17 -11.77 -15.52
N GLY A 48 5.63 -12.78 -14.79
CA GLY A 48 6.21 -13.97 -15.36
C GLY A 48 6.28 -15.10 -14.34
N VAL A 49 6.42 -16.31 -14.84
CA VAL A 49 6.58 -17.52 -14.03
C VAL A 49 8.05 -17.91 -14.01
N LYS A 50 8.62 -18.04 -12.81
CA LYS A 50 9.93 -18.62 -12.58
C LYS A 50 9.76 -20.12 -12.38
N LEU A 51 10.57 -20.90 -13.06
CA LEU A 51 10.59 -22.36 -12.98
C LEU A 51 11.99 -22.79 -12.56
N TYR A 52 12.06 -23.66 -11.55
CA TYR A 52 13.30 -24.21 -11.04
C TYR A 52 13.34 -25.70 -11.38
N PHE A 53 14.20 -26.05 -12.34
CA PHE A 53 14.44 -27.44 -12.70
C PHE A 53 15.64 -28.00 -11.94
N ASN A 54 15.64 -29.31 -11.70
CA ASN A 54 16.74 -30.01 -11.03
C ASN A 54 18.02 -30.14 -11.88
N GLN A 55 18.01 -29.64 -13.12
CA GLN A 55 19.11 -29.79 -14.07
C GLN A 55 19.32 -28.51 -14.87
N LYS A 56 20.52 -28.35 -15.43
CA LYS A 56 20.84 -27.25 -16.34
C LYS A 56 19.95 -27.29 -17.59
N MET A 57 19.33 -26.16 -17.91
CA MET A 57 18.40 -26.05 -19.05
C MET A 57 19.02 -25.41 -20.30
N ILE A 58 20.26 -24.91 -20.22
CA ILE A 58 20.92 -24.16 -21.30
C ILE A 58 21.87 -25.05 -22.09
N ALA A 59 21.50 -25.39 -23.33
CA ALA A 59 22.37 -25.94 -24.36
C ALA A 59 22.09 -25.27 -25.72
N LYS A 60 23.06 -25.26 -26.64
CA LYS A 60 22.87 -24.62 -27.96
C LYS A 60 21.72 -25.23 -28.76
N ASN A 61 21.45 -26.52 -28.55
CA ASN A 61 20.54 -27.28 -29.40
C ASN A 61 19.11 -27.38 -28.83
N ASN A 62 18.90 -27.09 -27.53
CA ASN A 62 17.58 -27.28 -26.89
C ASN A 62 16.81 -25.97 -26.69
N ILE A 63 17.48 -24.81 -26.70
CA ILE A 63 16.85 -23.52 -26.33
C ILE A 63 15.71 -23.17 -27.27
N GLU A 64 15.91 -23.30 -28.59
CA GLU A 64 14.91 -22.98 -29.60
C GLU A 64 13.75 -23.98 -29.58
N GLU A 65 14.05 -25.29 -29.49
CA GLU A 65 13.05 -26.35 -29.42
C GLU A 65 12.16 -26.22 -28.16
N ASN A 66 12.74 -25.85 -27.02
CA ASN A 66 12.02 -25.69 -25.78
C ASN A 66 11.03 -24.51 -25.78
N LEU A 67 11.15 -23.54 -26.70
CA LEU A 67 10.23 -22.39 -26.74
C LEU A 67 8.77 -22.83 -26.93
N GLU A 68 8.55 -23.89 -27.71
CA GLU A 68 7.20 -24.43 -27.97
C GLU A 68 6.63 -25.24 -26.81
N SER A 69 7.48 -25.61 -25.85
CA SER A 69 7.11 -26.43 -24.68
C SER A 69 6.38 -25.63 -23.60
N PHE A 70 6.35 -24.30 -23.69
CA PHE A 70 5.70 -23.43 -22.71
C PHE A 70 4.50 -22.72 -23.32
N LYS A 71 3.34 -22.77 -22.64
CA LYS A 71 2.13 -22.05 -23.07
C LYS A 71 1.42 -21.44 -21.88
N LEU A 72 1.31 -20.12 -21.87
CA LEU A 72 0.53 -19.40 -20.87
C LEU A 72 -0.86 -19.07 -21.43
N THR A 73 -1.90 -19.41 -20.69
CA THR A 73 -3.30 -19.20 -21.09
C THR A 73 -4.07 -18.47 -20.01
N ASP A 74 -5.05 -17.67 -20.42
CA ASP A 74 -6.04 -17.09 -19.50
C ASP A 74 -7.11 -18.11 -19.09
N ALA A 75 -8.00 -17.71 -18.18
CA ALA A 75 -9.12 -18.53 -17.73
C ALA A 75 -10.07 -19.00 -18.86
N LYS A 76 -10.07 -18.31 -20.01
CA LYS A 76 -10.87 -18.65 -21.20
C LYS A 76 -10.11 -19.57 -22.17
N GLY A 77 -8.88 -19.94 -21.84
CA GLY A 77 -8.00 -20.76 -22.68
C GLY A 77 -7.33 -19.98 -23.81
N LYS A 78 -7.41 -18.64 -23.83
CA LYS A 78 -6.72 -17.81 -24.82
C LYS A 78 -5.23 -17.80 -24.49
N ALA A 79 -4.41 -18.17 -25.48
CA ALA A 79 -2.96 -18.12 -25.36
C ALA A 79 -2.46 -16.68 -25.30
N LEU A 80 -1.51 -16.44 -24.40
CA LEU A 80 -0.82 -15.16 -24.25
C LEU A 80 0.54 -15.23 -24.93
N PRO A 81 1.00 -14.14 -25.58
CA PRO A 81 2.38 -14.04 -26.04
C PRO A 81 3.35 -14.13 -24.85
N ILE A 82 4.36 -14.99 -24.98
CA ILE A 82 5.36 -15.22 -23.95
C ILE A 82 6.77 -15.09 -24.51
N ARG A 83 7.70 -14.79 -23.62
CA ARG A 83 9.15 -14.84 -23.85
C ARG A 83 9.78 -15.76 -22.81
N VAL A 84 10.49 -16.78 -23.25
CA VAL A 84 11.21 -17.70 -22.37
C VAL A 84 12.67 -17.28 -22.30
N LEU A 85 13.17 -17.04 -21.10
CA LEU A 85 14.56 -16.68 -20.83
C LEU A 85 15.19 -17.70 -19.89
N TYR A 86 16.48 -17.95 -20.07
CA TYR A 86 17.24 -18.87 -19.25
C TYR A 86 18.30 -18.11 -18.47
N SER A 87 18.51 -18.47 -17.20
CA SER A 87 19.54 -17.83 -16.37
C SER A 87 20.90 -18.48 -16.60
N PRO A 88 21.93 -17.74 -17.06
CA PRO A 88 23.30 -18.27 -17.13
C PRO A 88 23.97 -18.36 -15.75
N LYS A 89 23.39 -17.70 -14.72
CA LYS A 89 23.94 -17.62 -13.36
C LYS A 89 23.35 -18.66 -12.41
N GLU A 90 22.08 -18.98 -12.59
CA GLU A 90 21.34 -19.93 -11.75
C GLU A 90 20.99 -21.15 -12.60
N GLU A 91 21.62 -22.29 -12.30
CA GLU A 91 21.34 -23.52 -13.02
C GLU A 91 19.90 -23.97 -12.79
N GLY A 92 19.24 -24.41 -13.87
CA GLY A 92 17.86 -24.87 -13.81
C GLY A 92 16.79 -23.77 -13.77
N LEU A 93 17.16 -22.50 -13.64
CA LEU A 93 16.19 -21.40 -13.67
C LEU A 93 15.77 -21.04 -15.09
N VAL A 94 14.47 -21.17 -15.35
CA VAL A 94 13.78 -20.71 -16.56
C VAL A 94 12.73 -19.66 -16.19
N LEU A 95 12.69 -18.55 -16.93
CA LEU A 95 11.76 -17.45 -16.75
C LEU A 95 10.81 -17.41 -17.93
N VAL A 96 9.52 -17.61 -17.69
CA VAL A 96 8.46 -17.49 -18.69
C VAL A 96 7.76 -16.16 -18.46
N LEU A 97 8.12 -15.15 -19.25
CA LEU A 97 7.60 -13.79 -19.15
C LEU A 97 6.44 -13.57 -20.11
N VAL A 98 5.49 -12.74 -19.73
CA VAL A 98 4.45 -12.27 -20.64
C VAL A 98 5.05 -11.18 -21.55
N ASP A 99 4.94 -11.34 -22.87
CA ASP A 99 5.57 -10.42 -23.82
C ASP A 99 4.62 -9.29 -24.22
N ASN A 100 5.08 -8.04 -24.10
CA ASN A 100 4.41 -6.82 -24.57
C ASN A 100 2.95 -6.60 -24.08
N GLN A 101 2.58 -7.16 -22.93
CA GLN A 101 1.26 -6.94 -22.35
C GLN A 101 1.27 -7.14 -20.82
N THR A 102 0.34 -6.46 -20.15
CA THR A 102 0.09 -6.58 -18.71
C THR A 102 -1.00 -7.62 -18.48
N LEU A 103 -0.89 -8.41 -17.42
CA LEU A 103 -1.96 -9.33 -17.05
C LEU A 103 -3.20 -8.56 -16.56
N LEU A 104 -4.38 -9.15 -16.72
CA LEU A 104 -5.60 -8.59 -16.16
C LEU A 104 -5.60 -8.79 -14.64
N SER A 105 -6.15 -7.81 -13.94
CA SER A 105 -6.43 -7.89 -12.51
C SER A 105 -7.49 -8.94 -12.21
N ASP A 106 -7.45 -9.51 -11.00
CA ASP A 106 -8.42 -10.50 -10.50
C ASP A 106 -8.75 -11.61 -11.53
N SER A 107 -7.70 -12.15 -12.14
CA SER A 107 -7.81 -13.10 -13.24
C SER A 107 -6.96 -14.34 -12.98
N THR A 108 -7.45 -15.48 -13.46
CA THR A 108 -6.75 -16.76 -13.36
C THR A 108 -5.98 -17.05 -14.65
N TYR A 109 -4.76 -17.55 -14.50
CA TYR A 109 -3.88 -17.93 -15.58
C TYR A 109 -3.32 -19.32 -15.36
N LYS A 110 -3.02 -20.02 -16.45
CA LYS A 110 -2.44 -21.37 -16.44
C LYS A 110 -1.23 -21.42 -17.36
N LEU A 111 -0.07 -21.73 -16.79
CA LEU A 111 1.12 -22.12 -17.53
C LEU A 111 1.09 -23.63 -17.74
N SER A 112 1.20 -24.07 -18.98
CA SER A 112 1.36 -25.46 -19.38
C SER A 112 2.80 -25.71 -19.84
N ILE A 113 3.39 -26.78 -19.33
CA ILE A 113 4.76 -27.21 -19.61
C ILE A 113 4.67 -28.60 -20.25
N SER A 114 5.15 -28.72 -21.49
CA SER A 114 5.18 -30.00 -22.20
C SER A 114 6.16 -30.96 -21.56
N LYS A 115 5.85 -32.26 -21.61
CA LYS A 115 6.78 -33.33 -21.27
C LYS A 115 8.06 -33.28 -22.12
N ASP A 116 7.95 -32.73 -23.33
CA ASP A 116 9.02 -32.71 -24.33
C ASP A 116 10.09 -31.64 -24.05
N VAL A 117 9.90 -30.82 -23.00
CA VAL A 117 10.94 -29.88 -22.56
C VAL A 117 12.20 -30.65 -22.18
N MET A 118 13.33 -30.20 -22.72
CA MET A 118 14.59 -30.92 -22.67
C MET A 118 15.64 -30.14 -21.88
N ALA A 119 16.29 -30.82 -20.93
CA ALA A 119 17.46 -30.31 -20.25
C ALA A 119 18.69 -30.29 -21.16
N ALA A 120 19.76 -29.63 -20.72
CA ALA A 120 21.04 -29.60 -21.43
C ALA A 120 21.68 -31.00 -21.53
N SER A 121 21.32 -31.94 -20.65
CA SER A 121 21.72 -33.35 -20.70
C SER A 121 20.99 -34.15 -21.78
N GLY A 122 19.89 -33.63 -22.32
CA GLY A 122 18.97 -34.37 -23.19
C GLY A 122 17.80 -35.03 -22.44
N ASP A 123 17.76 -34.95 -21.11
CA ASP A 123 16.68 -35.52 -20.31
C ASP A 123 15.38 -34.70 -20.45
N THR A 124 14.24 -35.38 -20.46
CA THR A 124 12.91 -34.77 -20.59
C THR A 124 12.04 -34.99 -19.36
N LEU A 125 10.97 -34.22 -19.24
CA LEU A 125 9.99 -34.39 -18.16
C LEU A 125 9.23 -35.71 -18.32
N ALA A 126 8.91 -36.37 -17.21
CA ALA A 126 8.14 -37.62 -17.24
C ALA A 126 6.70 -37.45 -17.76
N LYS A 127 6.10 -36.27 -17.58
CA LYS A 127 4.73 -35.96 -17.98
C LYS A 127 4.53 -34.45 -18.15
N ASN A 128 3.46 -34.07 -18.84
CA ASN A 128 3.02 -32.67 -18.90
C ASN A 128 2.72 -32.16 -17.50
N GLN A 129 3.09 -30.92 -17.24
CA GLN A 129 2.84 -30.23 -15.98
C GLN A 129 2.11 -28.92 -16.23
N SER A 130 1.39 -28.44 -15.21
CA SER A 130 0.75 -27.14 -15.28
C SER A 130 0.78 -26.44 -13.95
N ILE A 131 0.90 -25.11 -14.01
CA ILE A 131 0.85 -24.23 -12.85
C ILE A 131 -0.27 -23.23 -13.09
N THR A 132 -1.22 -23.16 -12.15
CA THR A 132 -2.34 -22.24 -12.17
C THR A 132 -2.13 -21.17 -11.10
N PHE A 133 -2.38 -19.91 -11.41
CA PHE A 133 -2.22 -18.81 -10.45
C PHE A 133 -3.20 -17.67 -10.71
N ASN A 134 -3.42 -16.85 -9.68
CA ASN A 134 -4.37 -15.75 -9.70
C ASN A 134 -3.65 -14.41 -9.49
N THR A 135 -4.01 -13.41 -10.31
CA THR A 135 -3.53 -12.05 -10.14
C THR A 135 -4.24 -11.33 -9.00
N VAL A 136 -3.58 -10.31 -8.44
CA VAL A 136 -4.17 -9.44 -7.41
C VAL A 136 -5.35 -8.64 -7.97
N ASP A 137 -6.36 -8.40 -7.12
CA ASP A 137 -7.44 -7.45 -7.42
C ASP A 137 -6.98 -6.01 -7.11
N THR A 138 -6.50 -5.33 -8.15
CA THR A 138 -6.06 -3.94 -8.05
C THR A 138 -7.22 -2.96 -7.91
N SER A 139 -8.43 -3.30 -8.41
CA SER A 139 -9.60 -2.42 -8.33
C SER A 139 -10.10 -2.30 -6.90
N SER A 140 -10.27 -3.44 -6.21
CA SER A 140 -10.68 -3.44 -4.81
C SER A 140 -9.63 -2.81 -3.90
N ALA A 141 -8.35 -3.06 -4.15
CA ALA A 141 -7.26 -2.42 -3.43
C ALA A 141 -7.24 -0.89 -3.61
N MET A 142 -7.45 -0.41 -4.84
CA MET A 142 -7.51 1.03 -5.13
C MET A 142 -8.73 1.68 -4.48
N LYS A 143 -9.90 1.03 -4.50
CA LYS A 143 -11.11 1.51 -3.82
C LYS A 143 -10.92 1.60 -2.31
N ALA A 144 -10.31 0.61 -1.68
CA ALA A 144 -10.01 0.63 -0.25
C ALA A 144 -9.06 1.79 0.12
N ASN A 145 -8.03 2.02 -0.69
CA ASN A 145 -7.09 3.13 -0.48
C ASN A 145 -7.76 4.50 -0.70
N MET A 146 -8.63 4.64 -1.72
CA MET A 146 -9.42 5.86 -1.92
C MET A 146 -10.40 6.11 -0.77
N ALA A 147 -11.02 5.07 -0.21
CA ALA A 147 -11.90 5.20 0.94
C ALA A 147 -11.13 5.70 2.17
N MET A 148 -9.95 5.14 2.47
CA MET A 148 -9.08 5.65 3.54
C MET A 148 -8.66 7.11 3.31
N MET A 149 -8.29 7.48 2.09
CA MET A 149 -7.98 8.87 1.75
C MET A 149 -9.20 9.77 1.95
N GLY A 150 -10.39 9.34 1.55
CA GLY A 150 -11.65 10.05 1.78
C GLY A 150 -11.91 10.32 3.26
N ILE A 151 -11.77 9.31 4.11
CA ILE A 151 -11.90 9.44 5.57
C ILE A 151 -10.88 10.44 6.13
N MET A 152 -9.63 10.38 5.67
CA MET A 152 -8.59 11.32 6.10
C MET A 152 -8.91 12.76 5.68
N VAL A 153 -9.35 12.98 4.44
CA VAL A 153 -9.73 14.31 3.94
C VAL A 153 -10.91 14.86 4.72
N VAL A 154 -11.96 14.07 4.95
CA VAL A 154 -13.11 14.48 5.78
C VAL A 154 -12.67 14.83 7.20
N GLY A 155 -11.80 14.03 7.81
CA GLY A 155 -11.25 14.29 9.15
C GLY A 155 -10.44 15.59 9.21
N VAL A 156 -9.61 15.87 8.21
CA VAL A 156 -8.83 17.12 8.11
C VAL A 156 -9.75 18.31 7.90
N VAL A 157 -10.76 18.21 7.04
CA VAL A 157 -11.73 19.29 6.78
C VAL A 157 -12.56 19.57 8.04
N PHE A 158 -13.02 18.55 8.76
CA PHE A 158 -13.77 18.71 10.01
C PHE A 158 -12.92 19.34 11.11
N MET A 159 -11.70 18.84 11.34
CA MET A 159 -10.79 19.44 12.33
C MET A 159 -10.38 20.87 11.96
N SER A 160 -10.10 21.14 10.69
CA SER A 160 -9.72 22.47 10.21
C SER A 160 -10.90 23.44 10.29
N SER A 161 -12.12 23.01 9.96
CA SER A 161 -13.35 23.82 10.10
C SER A 161 -13.63 24.15 11.56
N ARG A 162 -13.45 23.18 12.47
CA ARG A 162 -13.60 23.41 13.91
C ARG A 162 -12.51 24.33 14.48
N ALA A 163 -11.28 24.19 14.00
CA ALA A 163 -10.17 25.07 14.37
C ALA A 163 -10.41 26.50 13.84
N ALA A 164 -10.89 26.64 12.60
CA ALA A 164 -11.25 27.92 11.99
C ALA A 164 -12.44 28.58 12.70
N LYS A 165 -13.51 27.83 13.02
CA LYS A 165 -14.63 28.33 13.84
C LYS A 165 -14.13 28.80 15.21
N LYS A 166 -13.27 28.02 15.88
CA LYS A 166 -12.70 28.39 17.19
C LYS A 166 -11.73 29.58 17.11
N GLN A 167 -11.00 29.74 16.00
CA GLN A 167 -10.17 30.91 15.74
C GLN A 167 -11.06 32.14 15.50
N MET A 168 -12.10 32.03 14.67
CA MET A 168 -13.07 33.10 14.43
C MET A 168 -13.88 33.48 15.67
N GLU A 169 -14.22 32.54 16.55
CA GLU A 169 -14.87 32.83 17.83
C GLU A 169 -13.93 33.57 18.77
N LYS A 170 -12.65 33.16 18.85
CA LYS A 170 -11.63 33.92 19.60
C LYS A 170 -11.40 35.30 19.01
N ASP A 171 -11.31 35.42 17.69
CA ASP A 171 -11.14 36.71 17.01
C ASP A 171 -12.40 37.58 17.19
N LYS A 172 -13.61 36.99 17.29
CA LYS A 172 -14.86 37.69 17.61
C LYS A 172 -15.00 38.04 19.09
N GLU A 173 -14.47 37.25 20.02
CA GLU A 173 -14.39 37.60 21.45
C GLU A 173 -13.34 38.70 21.69
N GLU A 174 -12.20 38.64 21.00
CA GLU A 174 -11.15 39.67 21.02
C GLU A 174 -11.61 40.96 20.32
N ALA A 175 -12.37 40.87 19.22
CA ALA A 175 -13.06 42.01 18.59
C ALA A 175 -14.36 42.41 19.30
N GLY A 176 -14.85 41.56 20.22
CA GLY A 176 -16.05 41.74 21.03
C GLY A 176 -15.80 42.49 22.33
N VAL A 177 -14.58 42.99 22.55
CA VAL A 177 -14.36 44.15 23.42
C VAL A 177 -15.18 45.28 22.80
N GLU A 178 -16.41 45.43 23.28
CA GLU A 178 -17.40 46.38 22.83
C GLU A 178 -16.71 47.67 22.37
N GLU A 179 -16.89 48.02 21.11
CA GLU A 179 -16.52 49.34 20.63
C GLU A 179 -17.39 50.32 21.43
N LYS A 180 -16.83 50.82 22.53
CA LYS A 180 -17.53 51.62 23.52
C LYS A 180 -17.80 52.96 22.87
N VAL A 181 -18.93 53.05 22.17
CA VAL A 181 -19.42 54.27 21.54
C VAL A 181 -19.43 55.34 22.60
N ASN A 182 -18.56 56.34 22.47
CA ASN A 182 -18.54 57.47 23.38
C ASN A 182 -19.68 58.43 22.97
N PRO A 183 -20.80 58.46 23.71
CA PRO A 183 -22.04 59.11 23.26
C PRO A 183 -21.86 60.60 22.99
N TYR A 184 -20.98 61.24 23.76
CA TYR A 184 -20.70 62.67 23.66
C TYR A 184 -19.91 63.05 22.40
N LYS A 185 -19.11 62.12 21.86
CA LYS A 185 -18.32 62.36 20.64
C LYS A 185 -19.21 62.29 19.40
N VAL A 186 -20.08 61.27 19.35
CA VAL A 186 -21.05 61.10 18.25
C VAL A 186 -22.12 62.19 18.27
N ALA A 187 -22.62 62.58 19.45
CA ALA A 187 -23.56 63.69 19.60
C ALA A 187 -22.97 65.03 19.08
N LYS A 188 -21.68 65.28 19.33
CA LYS A 188 -20.98 66.49 18.84
C LYS A 188 -20.76 66.50 17.33
N GLU A 189 -20.50 65.34 16.73
CA GLU A 189 -20.28 65.20 15.27
C GLU A 189 -21.58 65.14 14.46
N THR A 190 -22.66 64.63 15.05
CA THR A 190 -23.96 64.44 14.36
C THR A 190 -25.03 65.47 14.74
N GLY A 191 -24.76 66.34 15.73
CA GLY A 191 -25.70 67.36 16.21
C GLY A 191 -26.92 66.82 16.96
N LYS A 192 -26.95 65.52 17.28
CA LYS A 192 -28.04 64.83 17.97
C LYS A 192 -27.85 64.81 19.48
N SER A 193 -28.94 64.67 20.24
CA SER A 193 -28.85 64.58 21.70
C SER A 193 -28.22 63.25 22.13
N VAL A 194 -27.52 63.28 23.26
CA VAL A 194 -26.82 62.10 23.83
C VAL A 194 -27.79 60.94 24.08
N GLU A 195 -29.03 61.24 24.46
CA GLU A 195 -30.08 60.25 24.74
C GLU A 195 -30.54 59.52 23.46
N GLU A 196 -30.63 60.23 22.34
CA GLU A 196 -31.04 59.62 21.06
C GLU A 196 -29.96 58.65 20.53
N VAL A 197 -28.68 58.99 20.72
CA VAL A 197 -27.54 58.14 20.33
C VAL A 197 -27.51 56.85 21.17
N VAL A 198 -27.77 56.95 22.48
CA VAL A 198 -27.82 55.78 23.38
C VAL A 198 -29.02 54.89 23.07
N ALA A 199 -30.19 55.47 22.78
CA ALA A 199 -31.39 54.71 22.42
C ALA A 199 -31.23 53.98 21.07
N LEU A 200 -30.58 54.62 20.09
CA LEU A 200 -30.29 54.01 18.78
C LEU A 200 -29.32 52.82 18.92
N ASP A 201 -28.24 53.00 19.68
CA ASP A 201 -27.24 51.95 19.93
C ASP A 201 -27.85 50.74 20.65
N GLN A 202 -28.69 50.97 21.66
CA GLN A 202 -29.40 49.89 22.36
C GLN A 202 -30.35 49.11 21.43
N LYS A 203 -31.08 49.82 20.56
CA LYS A 203 -32.01 49.22 19.60
C LYS A 203 -31.28 48.37 18.55
N ASP A 204 -30.12 48.81 18.08
CA ASP A 204 -29.33 48.07 17.11
C ASP A 204 -28.65 46.85 17.75
N LYS A 205 -28.14 46.97 18.99
CA LYS A 205 -27.63 45.84 19.77
C LYS A 205 -28.70 44.77 20.02
N GLU A 206 -29.94 45.18 20.31
CA GLU A 206 -31.05 44.24 20.48
C GLU A 206 -31.43 43.54 19.16
N LYS A 207 -31.46 44.29 18.05
CA LYS A 207 -31.74 43.72 16.72
C LYS A 207 -30.66 42.71 16.29
N GLN A 208 -29.40 42.96 16.62
CA GLN A 208 -28.31 42.03 16.35
C GLN A 208 -28.37 40.77 17.24
N ARG A 209 -28.58 40.93 18.55
CA ARG A 209 -28.78 39.79 19.48
C ARG A 209 -29.93 38.89 19.05
N ARG A 210 -31.06 39.47 18.62
CA ARG A 210 -32.21 38.70 18.11
C ARG A 210 -31.91 37.93 16.83
N LYS A 211 -31.10 38.49 15.92
CA LYS A 211 -30.66 37.78 14.70
C LYS A 211 -29.67 36.65 15.02
N GLN A 212 -28.77 36.86 15.97
CA GLN A 212 -27.81 35.83 16.39
C GLN A 212 -28.51 34.68 17.13
N ALA A 213 -29.42 34.99 18.05
CA ALA A 213 -30.22 33.97 18.76
C ALA A 213 -31.05 33.11 17.79
N LYS A 214 -31.65 33.71 16.74
CA LYS A 214 -32.37 32.96 15.70
C LYS A 214 -31.47 32.07 14.85
N LYS A 215 -30.22 32.47 14.59
CA LYS A 215 -29.26 31.63 13.86
C LYS A 215 -28.80 30.44 14.71
N LEU A 216 -28.47 30.67 15.97
CA LEU A 216 -28.08 29.62 16.91
C LEU A 216 -29.22 28.61 17.16
N ALA A 217 -30.47 29.07 17.27
CA ALA A 217 -31.62 28.17 17.40
C ALA A 217 -31.80 27.27 16.17
N LYS A 218 -31.61 27.82 14.96
CA LYS A 218 -31.73 27.06 13.71
C LYS A 218 -30.58 26.05 13.51
N GLU A 219 -29.34 26.44 13.84
CA GLU A 219 -28.16 25.56 13.79
C GLU A 219 -28.24 24.44 14.86
N ALA A 220 -28.93 24.67 15.98
CA ALA A 220 -29.16 23.65 17.01
C ALA A 220 -30.26 22.64 16.65
N GLU A 221 -31.34 23.06 15.97
CA GLU A 221 -32.36 22.14 15.43
C GLU A 221 -31.80 21.26 14.28
N GLU A 222 -30.91 21.80 13.46
CA GLU A 222 -30.32 21.08 12.32
C GLU A 222 -29.29 20.00 12.73
N TRP A 223 -28.74 20.09 13.94
CA TRP A 223 -27.78 19.10 14.50
C TRP A 223 -28.45 17.90 15.18
N THR A 224 -29.73 17.97 15.55
CA THR A 224 -30.42 16.88 16.24
C THR A 224 -30.96 15.80 15.31
N ASP A 225 -31.07 16.06 14.00
CA ASP A 225 -31.69 15.14 13.04
C ASP A 225 -30.68 14.30 12.22
N GLU A 226 -29.37 14.56 12.27
CA GLU A 226 -28.38 13.92 11.37
C GLU A 226 -27.35 12.95 12.01
N ASP A 227 -27.31 12.79 13.35
CA ASP A 227 -26.28 11.95 14.00
C ASP A 227 -26.87 10.77 14.80
N GLU A 228 -27.45 9.78 14.11
CA GLU A 228 -27.56 8.39 14.59
C GLU A 228 -26.67 7.46 13.74
N ASP A 229 -25.36 7.63 13.81
CA ASP A 229 -24.41 6.56 13.49
C ASP A 229 -23.25 6.60 14.51
N ALA A 230 -23.47 5.95 15.64
CA ALA A 230 -22.48 5.81 16.70
C ALA A 230 -21.29 4.96 16.23
N VAL A 231 -20.22 5.61 15.79
CA VAL A 231 -18.90 4.98 15.61
C VAL A 231 -18.41 4.47 16.97
N LEU A 232 -18.50 3.15 17.18
CA LEU A 232 -17.94 2.47 18.33
C LEU A 232 -16.43 2.72 18.39
N ASN A 233 -16.03 3.58 19.31
CA ASN A 233 -14.63 3.94 19.54
C ASN A 233 -13.90 2.81 20.28
N ASP A 234 -13.29 1.88 19.53
CA ASP A 234 -12.48 0.76 20.07
C ASP A 234 -11.04 1.17 20.44
N ASN A 235 -10.81 2.45 20.80
CA ASN A 235 -9.47 2.90 21.18
C ASN A 235 -9.12 2.42 22.59
N LYS A 236 -8.11 1.54 22.69
CA LYS A 236 -7.55 1.11 23.97
C LYS A 236 -6.74 2.24 24.61
N ARG A 237 -7.08 2.61 25.84
CA ARG A 237 -6.41 3.66 26.61
C ARG A 237 -5.00 3.21 27.01
N VAL A 238 -3.98 3.83 26.43
CA VAL A 238 -2.58 3.61 26.81
C VAL A 238 -2.15 4.53 27.94
N LYS A 239 -1.29 4.04 28.84
CA LYS A 239 -0.83 4.76 30.05
C LYS A 239 0.10 5.96 29.74
N GLY A 240 0.61 6.06 28.52
CA GLY A 240 1.47 7.15 28.07
C GLY A 240 2.24 6.82 26.77
N PRO A 241 2.96 7.80 26.20
CA PRO A 241 3.77 7.59 25.00
C PRO A 241 4.90 6.60 25.28
N ARG A 242 5.01 5.54 24.47
CA ARG A 242 6.11 4.56 24.54
C ARG A 242 7.03 4.71 23.33
N PRO A 243 8.36 4.66 23.52
CA PRO A 243 9.30 4.70 22.42
C PRO A 243 9.21 3.42 21.58
N ILE A 244 9.52 3.51 20.28
CA ILE A 244 9.47 2.40 19.32
C ILE A 244 10.39 1.23 19.76
N ALA A 245 11.48 1.55 20.47
CA ALA A 245 12.37 0.56 21.08
C ALA A 245 11.67 -0.37 22.10
N ALA A 246 10.62 0.11 22.77
CA ALA A 246 9.85 -0.73 23.70
C ALA A 246 9.02 -1.81 22.99
N GLY A 247 8.82 -1.68 21.67
CA GLY A 247 8.20 -2.70 20.81
C GLY A 247 9.20 -3.61 20.10
N GLY A 248 10.49 -3.61 20.50
CA GLY A 248 11.52 -4.49 19.93
C GLY A 248 12.12 -4.04 18.60
N SER A 249 11.76 -2.86 18.10
CA SER A 249 12.35 -2.32 16.86
C SER A 249 13.71 -1.69 17.13
N ALA A 250 14.73 -2.10 16.38
CA ALA A 250 16.08 -1.53 16.40
C ALA A 250 16.26 -0.32 15.45
N TYR A 251 15.18 0.16 14.81
CA TYR A 251 15.28 1.19 13.79
C TYR A 251 15.56 2.58 14.40
N LEU A 252 16.73 3.14 14.12
CA LEU A 252 17.13 4.48 14.54
C LEU A 252 16.50 5.54 13.62
N THR A 253 15.27 5.94 13.92
CA THR A 253 14.72 7.15 13.31
C THR A 253 15.48 8.35 13.89
N GLY A 254 16.26 9.10 13.09
CA GLY A 254 17.00 10.31 13.50
C GLY A 254 16.17 11.43 14.17
N ARG A 255 14.87 11.19 14.38
CA ARG A 255 13.92 12.02 15.13
C ARG A 255 14.36 12.31 16.57
N LYS A 256 15.07 11.41 17.25
CA LYS A 256 15.60 11.68 18.60
C LYS A 256 16.66 12.80 18.57
N ALA A 257 17.59 12.72 17.61
CA ALA A 257 18.60 13.76 17.41
C ALA A 257 17.96 15.10 17.02
N ALA A 258 16.97 15.08 16.13
CA ALA A 258 16.23 16.29 15.76
C ALA A 258 15.43 16.90 16.94
N ALA A 259 14.88 16.06 17.83
CA ALA A 259 14.17 16.51 19.02
C ALA A 259 15.11 17.10 20.07
N GLU A 260 16.27 16.49 20.31
CA GLU A 260 17.32 17.03 21.19
C GLU A 260 17.89 18.34 20.65
N GLU A 261 18.10 18.45 19.34
CA GLU A 261 18.57 19.70 18.73
C GLU A 261 17.52 20.81 18.83
N ARG A 262 16.24 20.49 18.63
CA ARG A 262 15.13 21.44 18.84
C ARG A 262 15.00 21.85 20.31
N ALA A 263 15.14 20.92 21.25
CA ALA A 263 15.12 21.21 22.68
C ALA A 263 16.32 22.07 23.09
N ARG A 264 17.51 21.81 22.53
CA ARG A 264 18.71 22.62 22.75
C ARG A 264 18.56 24.03 22.18
N LYS A 265 17.97 24.17 21.00
CA LYS A 265 17.62 25.48 20.41
C LYS A 265 16.57 26.22 21.23
N GLN A 266 15.55 25.54 21.76
CA GLN A 266 14.55 26.14 22.65
C GLN A 266 15.13 26.54 24.02
N ALA A 267 16.07 25.77 24.56
CA ALA A 267 16.78 26.11 25.80
C ALA A 267 17.74 27.30 25.60
N GLN A 268 18.40 27.37 24.42
CA GLN A 268 19.27 28.49 24.04
C GLN A 268 18.49 29.76 23.67
N ALA A 269 17.27 29.62 23.16
CA ALA A 269 16.42 30.76 22.79
C ALA A 269 15.95 31.59 24.00
N GLY A 270 16.15 31.11 25.22
CA GLY A 270 15.80 31.82 26.45
C GLY A 270 14.28 31.96 26.61
N THR A 271 13.77 31.80 27.83
CA THR A 271 12.35 32.02 28.08
C THR A 271 12.06 33.52 27.99
N THR A 272 11.33 33.98 26.97
CA THR A 272 10.82 35.36 26.85
C THR A 272 9.65 35.65 27.81
N ARG A 273 9.72 35.12 29.04
CA ARG A 273 8.78 35.46 30.11
C ARG A 273 9.51 36.28 31.17
N PRO A 274 9.33 37.61 31.23
CA PRO A 274 9.87 38.38 32.34
C PRO A 274 9.25 37.87 33.63
N LYS A 275 10.09 37.45 34.59
CA LYS A 275 9.64 37.19 35.95
C LYS A 275 9.11 38.51 36.50
N ASN A 276 7.79 38.60 36.61
CA ASN A 276 7.10 39.71 37.23
C ASN A 276 7.67 39.88 38.66
N LYS A 277 8.53 40.89 38.87
CA LYS A 277 9.02 41.29 40.19
C LYS A 277 7.85 41.91 40.93
N GLY A 278 7.06 41.06 41.59
CA GLY A 278 6.06 41.50 42.55
C GLY A 278 6.72 42.39 43.60
N LYS A 279 6.27 43.64 43.67
CA LYS A 279 6.54 44.62 44.72
C LYS A 279 6.34 43.94 46.09
N LYS A 280 7.41 43.80 46.87
CA LYS A 280 7.27 43.62 48.32
C LYS A 280 6.83 44.97 48.90
N LYS A 281 5.59 45.03 49.37
CA LYS A 281 5.14 46.03 50.33
C LYS A 281 5.94 45.84 51.63
N LYS A 282 6.55 46.90 52.12
CA LYS A 282 6.63 47.21 53.55
C LYS A 282 5.95 48.55 53.72
#